data_AF-A0A838GUZ8-F1
#
_entry.id   AF-A0A838GUZ8-F1
#
_cell.length_a   1.000
_cell.length_b   1.000
_cell.length_c   1.000
_cell.angle_alpha   90.00
_cell.angle_beta   90.00
_cell.angle_gamma   90.00
#
_symmetry.space_group_name_H-M   'P 1'
#
loop_
_entity.id
_entity.type
_entity.pdbx_description
1 polymer ?
#
loop_
_entity_poly.entity_id
_entity_poly.type
_entity_poly.pdbx_seq_one_letter_code
_entity_poly.pdbx_strand_id
1 'polypeptide(L)'
;IAVSTGGQAPSLARSLRADLAATYGEEYGELAALLGQVRRDPAVCAHLDSLDDAGRRAAWRSIPLTDILRMVRTGSPQSAKEVATACLSSSSA
;
A
#
# COMPACT_ATOMS: atom_id res chain seq x y z
N ILE A 1 -0.57 12.72 1.24
CA ILE A 1 0.35 13.12 0.14
C ILE A 1 0.57 14.63 0.25
N ALA A 2 1.81 15.11 0.16
CA ALA A 2 2.11 16.54 0.21
C ALA A 2 2.46 17.05 -1.20
N VAL A 3 1.92 18.20 -1.58
CA VAL A 3 2.27 18.92 -2.81
C VAL A 3 2.85 20.28 -2.42
N SER A 4 4.04 20.60 -2.92
CA SER A 4 4.70 21.88 -2.69
C SER A 4 5.34 22.38 -3.98
N THR A 5 5.23 23.68 -4.22
CA THR A 5 5.93 24.39 -5.31
C THR A 5 7.02 25.31 -4.78
N GLY A 6 7.40 25.19 -3.49
CA GLY A 6 8.39 26.06 -2.86
C GLY A 6 7.98 27.54 -2.85
N GLY A 7 6.66 27.81 -2.83
CA GLY A 7 6.12 29.17 -2.90
C GLY A 7 6.04 29.78 -4.30
N GLN A 8 6.60 29.14 -5.32
CA GLN A 8 6.65 29.68 -6.69
C GLN A 8 5.28 29.72 -7.37
N ALA A 9 4.41 28.76 -7.06
CA ALA A 9 3.08 28.68 -7.66
C ALA A 9 2.06 28.07 -6.67
N PRO A 10 1.51 28.85 -5.72
CA PRO A 10 0.52 28.37 -4.76
C PRO A 10 -0.77 27.87 -5.42
N SER A 11 -1.20 28.52 -6.52
CA SER A 11 -2.37 28.12 -7.32
C SER A 11 -2.19 26.73 -7.95
N LEU A 12 -1.00 26.44 -8.49
CA LEU A 12 -0.66 25.12 -9.02
C LEU A 12 -0.70 24.05 -7.91
N ALA A 13 -0.10 24.35 -6.75
CA ALA A 13 -0.15 23.44 -5.60
C ALA A 13 -1.59 23.18 -5.13
N ARG A 14 -2.50 24.16 -5.24
CA ARG A 14 -3.92 23.97 -4.94
C ARG A 14 -4.60 23.06 -5.97
N SER A 15 -4.38 23.29 -7.27
CA SER A 15 -4.94 22.48 -8.35
C SER A 15 -4.54 21.02 -8.21
N LEU A 16 -3.23 20.76 -8.07
CA LEU A 16 -2.71 19.40 -7.92
C LEU A 16 -3.26 18.69 -6.68
N ARG A 17 -3.48 19.40 -5.56
CA ARG A 17 -4.12 18.79 -4.39
C ARG A 17 -5.57 18.38 -4.67
N ALA A 18 -6.31 19.20 -5.43
CA ALA A 18 -7.68 18.88 -5.81
C ALA A 18 -7.72 17.64 -6.73
N ASP A 19 -6.83 17.59 -7.72
CA ASP A 19 -6.74 16.45 -8.65
C ASP A 19 -6.39 15.15 -7.91
N LEU A 20 -5.45 15.21 -6.97
CA LEU A 20 -5.11 14.07 -6.12
C LEU A 20 -6.29 13.63 -5.24
N ALA A 21 -7.01 14.58 -4.63
CA ALA A 21 -8.17 14.25 -3.79
C ALA A 21 -9.33 13.65 -4.60
N ALA A 22 -9.51 14.06 -5.85
CA ALA A 22 -10.50 13.47 -6.75
C ALA A 22 -10.12 12.06 -7.23
N THR A 23 -8.81 11.78 -7.34
CA THR A 23 -8.29 10.51 -7.87
C THR A 23 -8.11 9.45 -6.78
N TYR A 24 -7.69 9.85 -5.58
CA TYR A 24 -7.32 8.97 -4.47
C TYR A 24 -8.28 9.15 -3.30
N GLY A 25 -9.34 8.35 -3.27
CA GLY A 25 -10.34 8.34 -2.21
C GLY A 25 -9.89 7.65 -0.91
N GLU A 26 -10.82 7.53 0.04
CA GLU A 26 -10.61 6.95 1.37
C GLU A 26 -10.09 5.50 1.33
N GLU A 27 -10.44 4.74 0.29
CA GLU A 27 -10.03 3.35 0.11
C GLU A 27 -8.51 3.17 0.06
N TYR A 28 -7.76 4.21 -0.34
CA TYR A 28 -6.30 4.17 -0.34
C TYR A 28 -5.73 4.30 1.08
N GLY A 29 -6.43 5.01 1.97
CA GLY A 29 -6.11 5.06 3.39
C GLY A 29 -6.38 3.73 4.06
N GLU A 30 -7.52 3.10 3.76
CA GLU A 30 -7.86 1.76 4.23
C GLU A 30 -6.85 0.71 3.74
N LEU A 31 -6.47 0.76 2.46
CA LEU A 31 -5.42 -0.09 1.90
C LEU A 31 -4.09 0.09 2.64
N ALA A 32 -3.67 1.33 2.88
CA ALA A 32 -2.43 1.61 3.61
C ALA A 32 -2.49 1.07 5.05
N ALA A 33 -3.63 1.23 5.74
CA ALA A 33 -3.84 0.70 7.08
C ALA A 33 -3.79 -0.84 7.10
N LEU A 34 -4.43 -1.49 6.13
CA LEU A 34 -4.42 -2.94 5.95
C LEU A 34 -3.01 -3.47 5.74
N LEU A 35 -2.25 -2.90 4.79
CA LEU A 35 -0.87 -3.29 4.55
C LEU A 35 0.02 -3.03 5.77
N GLY A 36 -0.24 -1.96 6.53
CA GLY A 36 0.43 -1.68 7.79
C GLY A 36 0.13 -2.70 8.89
N GLN A 37 -1.06 -3.31 8.91
CA GLN A 37 -1.37 -4.44 9.79
C GLN A 37 -0.63 -5.70 9.36
N VAL A 38 -0.64 -6.01 8.06
CA VAL A 38 0.06 -7.18 7.50
C VAL A 38 1.56 -7.10 7.77
N ARG A 39 2.17 -5.92 7.62
CA ARG A 39 3.59 -5.70 7.94
C ARG A 39 3.95 -5.98 9.40
N ARG A 40 2.99 -5.90 10.32
CA ARG A 40 3.19 -6.17 11.76
C ARG A 40 2.79 -7.58 12.16
N ASP A 41 2.30 -8.38 11.23
CA ASP A 41 1.97 -9.78 11.47
C ASP A 41 3.27 -10.56 11.79
N PRO A 42 3.33 -11.31 12.91
CA PRO A 42 4.55 -12.00 13.31
C PRO A 42 5.10 -12.99 12.26
N ALA A 43 4.23 -13.67 11.52
CA ALA A 43 4.67 -14.62 10.49
C ALA A 43 5.28 -13.89 9.28
N VAL A 44 4.67 -12.77 8.87
CA VAL A 44 5.20 -11.90 7.81
C VAL A 44 6.53 -11.28 8.22
N CYS A 45 6.64 -10.77 9.46
CA CYS A 45 7.88 -10.24 10.00
C CYS A 45 8.99 -11.29 9.95
N ALA A 46 8.73 -12.49 10.50
CA ALA A 46 9.71 -13.57 10.54
C ALA A 46 10.21 -13.96 9.13
N HIS A 47 9.29 -14.04 8.15
CA HIS A 47 9.66 -14.30 6.76
C HIS A 47 10.52 -13.18 6.17
N LEU A 48 10.05 -11.92 6.27
CA LEU A 48 10.77 -10.76 5.73
C LEU A 48 12.14 -10.53 6.39
N ASP A 49 12.33 -10.95 7.63
CA ASP A 49 13.62 -10.84 8.33
C ASP A 49 14.59 -11.97 7.94
N SER A 50 14.09 -13.06 7.35
CA SER A 50 14.93 -14.11 6.74
C SER A 50 15.46 -13.74 5.35
N LEU A 51 14.85 -12.75 4.70
CA LEU A 51 15.23 -12.26 3.37
C LEU A 51 16.27 -11.14 3.47
N ASP A 52 17.12 -11.05 2.46
CA ASP A 52 17.99 -9.89 2.28
C ASP A 52 17.19 -8.65 1.82
N ASP A 53 17.87 -7.51 1.75
CA ASP A 53 17.27 -6.24 1.33
C ASP A 53 16.63 -6.31 -0.07
N ALA A 54 17.21 -7.07 -0.99
CA ALA A 54 16.68 -7.25 -2.33
C ALA A 54 15.40 -8.10 -2.32
N GLY A 55 15.40 -9.22 -1.60
CA GLY A 55 14.25 -10.11 -1.41
C GLY A 55 13.09 -9.42 -0.72
N ARG A 56 13.34 -8.64 0.34
CA ARG A 56 12.31 -7.82 1.00
C ARG A 56 11.64 -6.87 0.02
N ARG A 57 12.43 -6.14 -0.79
CA ARG A 57 11.89 -5.23 -1.82
C ARG A 57 11.09 -5.98 -2.89
N ALA A 58 11.55 -7.17 -3.30
CA ALA A 58 10.85 -7.99 -4.27
C ALA A 58 9.48 -8.47 -3.74
N ALA A 59 9.43 -8.96 -2.50
CA ALA A 59 8.18 -9.38 -1.84
C ALA A 59 7.18 -8.22 -1.73
N TRP A 60 7.62 -7.01 -1.36
CA TRP A 60 6.73 -5.86 -1.32
C TRP A 60 6.22 -5.42 -2.71
N ARG A 61 7.02 -5.63 -3.77
CA ARG A 61 6.63 -5.31 -5.15
C ARG A 61 5.70 -6.37 -5.76
N SER A 62 5.70 -7.59 -5.25
CA SER A 62 4.84 -8.67 -5.77
C SER A 62 3.38 -8.54 -5.32
N ILE A 63 3.08 -7.66 -4.35
CA ILE A 63 1.73 -7.41 -3.86
C ILE A 63 0.84 -6.88 -5.00
N PRO A 64 -0.29 -7.55 -5.32
CA PRO A 64 -1.22 -7.10 -6.34
C PRO A 64 -2.10 -5.96 -5.81
N LEU A 65 -1.51 -4.76 -5.68
CA LEU A 65 -2.16 -3.59 -5.06
C LEU A 65 -3.51 -3.25 -5.69
N THR A 66 -3.66 -3.38 -7.01
CA THR A 66 -4.91 -3.09 -7.72
C THR A 66 -6.04 -4.04 -7.30
N ASP A 67 -5.74 -5.33 -7.13
CA ASP A 67 -6.74 -6.32 -6.70
C ASP A 67 -7.11 -6.14 -5.23
N ILE A 68 -6.13 -5.85 -4.39
CA ILE A 68 -6.37 -5.58 -2.97
C ILE A 68 -7.20 -4.31 -2.81
N LEU A 69 -6.89 -3.25 -3.56
CA LEU A 69 -7.68 -2.03 -3.57
C LEU A 69 -9.13 -2.30 -4.01
N ARG A 70 -9.33 -3.14 -5.02
CA ARG A 70 -10.68 -3.56 -5.46
C ARG A 70 -11.42 -4.30 -4.35
N MET A 71 -10.76 -5.22 -3.64
CA MET A 71 -11.38 -5.95 -2.51
C MET A 71 -11.74 -5.04 -1.33
N VAL A 72 -10.89 -4.04 -1.05
CA VAL A 72 -11.18 -2.99 -0.05
C VAL A 72 -12.44 -2.22 -0.46
N ARG A 73 -12.52 -1.75 -1.72
CA ARG A 73 -13.69 -1.03 -2.26
C ARG A 73 -14.99 -1.83 -2.20
N THR A 74 -14.94 -3.16 -2.34
CA THR A 74 -16.13 -4.03 -2.28
C THR A 74 -16.49 -4.48 -0.87
N GLY A 75 -15.82 -3.97 0.17
CA GLY A 75 -16.13 -4.31 1.56
C GLY A 75 -15.67 -5.71 1.99
N SER A 76 -14.59 -6.23 1.39
CA SER A 76 -13.99 -7.53 1.75
C SER A 76 -12.58 -7.37 2.36
N PRO A 77 -12.41 -6.61 3.46
CA PRO A 77 -11.09 -6.28 4.01
C PRO A 77 -10.34 -7.50 4.56
N GLN A 78 -11.07 -8.51 5.05
CA GLN A 78 -10.46 -9.74 5.58
C GLN A 78 -9.80 -10.55 4.46
N SER A 79 -10.48 -10.77 3.34
CA SER A 79 -9.92 -11.44 2.17
C SER A 79 -8.75 -10.64 1.57
N ALA A 80 -8.85 -9.31 1.56
CA ALA A 80 -7.75 -8.44 1.13
C ALA A 80 -6.49 -8.62 1.99
N LYS A 81 -6.67 -8.76 3.31
CA LYS A 81 -5.58 -9.03 4.26
C LYS A 81 -4.96 -10.40 4.03
N GLU A 82 -5.78 -11.43 3.85
CA GLU A 82 -5.33 -12.80 3.61
C GLU A 82 -4.49 -12.90 2.33
N VAL A 83 -4.92 -12.28 1.24
CA VAL A 83 -4.15 -12.22 -0.02
C VAL A 83 -2.82 -11.50 0.18
N ALA A 84 -2.83 -10.34 0.85
CA ALA A 84 -1.60 -9.59 1.12
C ALA A 84 -0.60 -10.40 1.96
N THR A 85 -1.08 -11.04 3.03
CA THR A 85 -0.27 -11.93 3.88
C THR A 85 0.26 -13.11 3.08
N ALA A 86 -0.58 -13.78 2.29
CA ALA A 86 -0.16 -14.92 1.48
C ALA A 86 0.94 -14.53 0.49
N CYS A 87 0.83 -13.38 -0.19
CA CYS A 87 1.87 -12.89 -1.11
C CYS A 87 3.20 -12.61 -0.40
N LEU A 88 3.15 -12.01 0.79
CA LEU A 88 4.33 -11.66 1.56
C LEU A 88 4.98 -12.86 2.26
N SER A 89 4.19 -13.89 2.62
CA SER A 89 4.69 -15.12 3.23
C SER A 89 5.07 -16.20 2.21
N SER A 90 4.56 -16.12 0.98
CA SER A 90 4.82 -17.10 -0.10
C SER A 90 5.74 -16.58 -1.20
N SER A 91 6.27 -15.36 -1.11
CA SER A 91 7.32 -14.90 -2.04
C SER A 91 8.61 -15.65 -1.72
N SER A 92 8.67 -16.88 -2.25
CA SER A 92 9.85 -17.70 -2.40
C SER A 92 10.70 -17.14 -3.53
N ALA A 93 12.01 -17.18 -3.32
CA ALA A 93 13.07 -16.75 -4.22
C ALA A 93 12.96 -17.30 -5.66
#